data_AF-A0A7V9NYB2-F1
#
_entry.id   AF-A0A7V9NYB2-F1
#
_cell.length_a   1.000
_cell.length_b   1.000
_cell.length_c   1.000
_cell.angle_alpha   90.00
_cell.angle_beta   90.00
_cell.angle_gamma   90.00
#
_symmetry.space_group_name_H-M   'P 1'
#
loop_
_entity.id
_entity.type
_entity.pdbx_description
1 polymer ?
#
loop_
_entity_poly.entity_id
_entity_poly.type
_entity_poly.pdbx_seq_one_letter_code
_entity_poly.pdbx_strand_id
1 'polypeptide(L)'
;MKIYFTAIAMLILFTSISAFGKKAELFESKYFTFQSNKYLNAHLFLYNKAIGCKFGKKPNDSLAYYSFKDKFGTLDQKEISELNNIIRYYKDSLLSKDLLFDSTMTEFSDLLSEANLPKIKWKLKWQLETMNTLKLFEPYFTKLYWFAIDSTNKAWLNTYKQQIKEMEISFIPALEKIYQTKLPDTKIKVDLSCYATWTGAYSYKNSYCHIIFSSYSKANQGDLAAEVIFHEASHFLVDKLAEQIQIALNGKEVKKSTNLWHNIIFYTTGYEMIKQYKVKWKTFEPYYVQMKFEEKFPDFKVSVDGCKLYWNDYIEGKLTFNAAVKKLVEYQLEKG
;
A
#
# COMPACT_ATOMS: atom_id res chain seq x y z
N MET A 1 70.10 17.09 32.47
CA MET A 1 69.23 15.92 32.20
C MET A 1 67.79 16.42 32.24
N LYS A 2 67.15 16.55 31.08
CA LYS A 2 65.82 17.16 30.90
C LYS A 2 64.73 16.09 31.15
N ILE A 3 63.75 16.39 31.98
CA ILE A 3 62.54 15.56 32.13
C ILE A 3 61.37 16.38 31.57
N TYR A 4 60.67 15.77 30.61
CA TYR A 4 59.67 16.38 29.74
C TYR A 4 58.31 16.54 30.44
N PHE A 5 57.74 17.74 30.34
CA PHE A 5 56.32 18.01 30.56
C PHE A 5 55.50 17.30 29.48
N THR A 6 54.59 16.41 29.87
CA THR A 6 53.55 15.87 28.98
C THR A 6 52.25 16.63 29.24
N ALA A 7 51.90 17.51 28.30
CA ALA A 7 50.62 18.21 28.28
C ALA A 7 49.54 17.25 27.76
N ILE A 8 48.50 16.99 28.57
CA ILE A 8 47.30 16.28 28.14
C ILE A 8 46.39 17.31 27.45
N ALA A 9 46.29 17.23 26.13
CA ALA A 9 45.32 17.99 25.36
C ALA A 9 43.94 17.32 25.48
N MET A 10 42.99 17.98 26.15
CA MET A 10 41.58 17.61 26.12
C MET A 10 40.99 17.96 24.75
N LEU A 11 40.73 16.94 23.94
CA LEU A 11 40.00 17.05 22.68
C LEU A 11 38.49 17.12 22.99
N ILE A 12 37.93 18.33 23.05
CA ILE A 12 36.47 18.51 23.11
C ILE A 12 35.91 18.27 21.71
N LEU A 13 35.41 17.05 21.47
CA LEU A 13 34.62 16.72 20.29
C LEU A 13 33.24 17.40 20.41
N PHE A 14 33.11 18.56 19.76
CA PHE A 14 31.79 19.09 19.41
C PHE A 14 31.15 18.16 18.38
N THR A 15 30.32 17.22 18.84
CA THR A 15 29.40 16.52 17.96
C THR A 15 28.28 17.48 17.60
N SER A 16 28.30 17.96 16.36
CA SER A 16 27.23 18.75 15.78
C SER A 16 25.95 17.90 15.76
N ILE A 17 24.99 18.21 16.64
CA ILE A 17 23.64 17.66 16.56
C ILE A 17 22.94 18.34 15.38
N SER A 18 23.18 17.81 14.18
CA SER A 18 22.40 18.10 12.97
C SER A 18 21.36 17.02 12.78
N ALA A 19 20.47 16.82 13.77
CA ALA A 19 19.35 15.87 13.65
C ALA A 19 18.13 16.58 13.05
N PHE A 20 18.27 17.12 11.84
CA PHE A 20 17.15 17.57 11.02
C PHE A 20 17.04 16.67 9.79
N GLY A 21 16.00 15.83 9.78
CA GLY A 21 15.54 15.07 8.62
C GLY A 21 16.26 13.74 8.36
N LYS A 22 16.00 12.71 9.18
CA LYS A 22 16.21 11.33 8.69
C LYS A 22 15.25 11.16 7.50
N LYS A 23 15.80 10.89 6.30
CA LYS A 23 15.01 10.69 5.06
C LYS A 23 13.94 9.63 5.35
N ALA A 24 12.68 9.87 4.96
CA ALA A 24 11.59 8.90 5.15
C ALA A 24 11.84 7.61 4.35
N GLU A 25 12.62 7.72 3.27
CA GLU A 25 13.16 6.61 2.50
C GLU A 25 14.00 5.67 3.36
N LEU A 26 13.64 4.39 3.28
CA LEU A 26 14.28 3.32 4.03
C LEU A 26 15.14 2.42 3.15
N PHE A 27 14.73 2.23 1.88
CA PHE A 27 15.39 1.32 0.96
C PHE A 27 14.99 1.64 -0.48
N GLU A 28 15.92 1.46 -1.41
CA GLU A 28 15.63 1.48 -2.83
C GLU A 28 16.12 0.20 -3.50
N SER A 29 15.32 -0.27 -4.44
CA SER A 29 15.65 -1.36 -5.34
C SER A 29 15.70 -0.83 -6.79
N LYS A 30 15.69 -1.72 -7.78
CA LYS A 30 15.64 -1.33 -9.20
C LYS A 30 14.31 -0.64 -9.53
N TYR A 31 13.19 -1.19 -9.08
CA TYR A 31 11.86 -0.73 -9.45
C TYR A 31 11.12 0.03 -8.33
N PHE A 32 11.57 -0.06 -7.08
CA PHE A 32 10.83 0.47 -5.94
C PHE A 32 11.68 1.39 -5.06
N THR A 33 11.01 2.40 -4.49
CA THR A 33 11.51 3.20 -3.36
C THR A 33 10.58 3.00 -2.18
N PHE A 34 11.08 2.35 -1.12
CA PHE A 34 10.34 2.08 0.11
C PHE A 34 10.58 3.15 1.14
N GLN A 35 9.52 3.58 1.82
CA GLN A 35 9.58 4.58 2.87
C GLN A 35 8.58 4.36 3.99
N SER A 36 8.77 5.06 5.10
CA SER A 36 7.87 5.08 6.26
C SER A 36 7.65 6.54 6.66
N ASN A 37 6.58 7.15 6.15
CA ASN A 37 6.28 8.55 6.41
C ASN A 37 5.35 8.72 7.63
N LYS A 38 5.75 9.57 8.58
CA LYS A 38 5.01 9.81 9.83
C LYS A 38 3.63 10.41 9.62
N TYR A 39 3.51 11.42 8.76
CA TYR A 39 2.23 12.14 8.57
C TYR A 39 1.23 11.29 7.80
N LEU A 40 1.69 10.56 6.78
CA LEU A 40 0.85 9.60 6.09
C LEU A 40 0.38 8.48 7.04
N ASN A 41 1.29 7.94 7.87
CA ASN A 41 0.92 6.95 8.88
C ASN A 41 -0.07 7.50 9.91
N ALA A 42 0.10 8.73 10.37
CA ALA A 42 -0.83 9.39 11.29
C ALA A 42 -2.22 9.54 10.65
N HIS A 43 -2.27 9.94 9.38
CA HIS A 43 -3.50 10.06 8.61
C HIS A 43 -4.23 8.72 8.48
N LEU A 44 -3.55 7.69 8.01
CA LEU A 44 -4.12 6.36 7.81
C LEU A 44 -4.50 5.69 9.14
N PHE A 45 -3.74 5.95 10.22
CA PHE A 45 -4.09 5.53 11.57
C PHE A 45 -5.42 6.13 12.02
N LEU A 46 -5.56 7.46 11.93
CA LEU A 46 -6.78 8.15 12.33
C LEU A 46 -7.97 7.74 11.46
N TYR A 47 -7.77 7.55 10.15
CA TYR A 47 -8.79 7.05 9.24
C TYR A 47 -9.29 5.67 9.69
N ASN A 48 -8.40 4.73 9.97
CA ASN A 48 -8.74 3.40 10.49
C ASN A 48 -9.49 3.45 11.83
N LYS A 49 -9.01 4.29 12.77
CA LYS A 49 -9.69 4.47 14.06
C LYS A 49 -11.09 5.04 13.91
N ALA A 50 -11.28 5.99 12.99
CA ALA A 50 -12.58 6.54 12.69
C ALA A 50 -13.55 5.51 12.09
N ILE A 51 -13.09 4.61 11.20
CA ILE A 51 -13.90 3.48 10.69
C ILE A 51 -14.40 2.60 11.86
N GLY A 52 -13.51 2.30 12.81
CA GLY A 52 -13.82 1.47 13.98
C GLY A 52 -14.76 2.11 15.01
N CYS A 53 -15.05 3.40 14.90
CA CYS A 53 -15.87 4.13 15.86
C CYS A 53 -17.37 3.80 15.73
N LYS A 54 -17.84 2.86 16.55
CA LYS A 54 -19.28 2.61 16.77
C LYS A 54 -19.83 3.68 17.72
N PHE A 55 -20.86 4.42 17.32
CA PHE A 55 -21.66 5.18 18.30
C PHE A 55 -22.49 4.20 19.12
N GLY A 56 -22.49 4.35 20.44
CA GLY A 56 -23.25 3.55 21.38
C GLY A 56 -24.16 4.39 22.28
N LYS A 57 -25.03 5.24 21.71
CA LYS A 57 -26.28 5.80 22.31
C LYS A 57 -26.23 6.41 23.74
N LYS A 58 -25.08 6.52 24.40
CA LYS A 58 -24.96 6.99 25.79
C LYS A 58 -24.29 8.36 25.87
N PRO A 59 -24.71 9.25 26.80
CA PRO A 59 -24.18 10.61 26.93
C PRO A 59 -22.68 10.73 27.21
N ASN A 60 -22.02 9.64 27.64
CA ASN A 60 -20.60 9.62 28.02
C ASN A 60 -19.71 8.79 27.06
N ASP A 61 -20.15 8.54 25.82
CA ASP A 61 -19.34 7.85 24.82
C ASP A 61 -18.15 8.73 24.38
N SER A 62 -16.93 8.29 24.69
CA SER A 62 -15.70 8.94 24.21
C SER A 62 -15.18 8.20 22.98
N LEU A 63 -15.13 8.89 21.83
CA LEU A 63 -14.46 8.39 20.62
C LEU A 63 -12.98 8.07 20.88
N ALA A 64 -12.33 8.84 21.75
CA ALA A 64 -10.98 8.60 22.20
C ALA A 64 -10.85 7.29 23.00
N TYR A 65 -11.83 6.95 23.85
CA TYR A 65 -11.85 5.65 24.54
C TYR A 65 -11.82 4.48 23.57
N TYR A 66 -12.65 4.50 22.52
CA TYR A 66 -12.68 3.42 21.54
C TYR A 66 -11.43 3.41 20.64
N SER A 67 -10.98 4.59 20.22
CA SER A 67 -9.89 4.74 19.25
C SER A 67 -8.52 4.46 19.87
N PHE A 68 -8.33 4.83 21.14
CA PHE A 68 -7.05 4.78 21.84
C PHE A 68 -7.13 3.93 23.11
N LYS A 69 -8.00 2.91 23.13
CA LYS A 69 -8.30 2.07 24.30
C LYS A 69 -7.05 1.56 25.02
N ASP A 70 -6.03 1.17 24.25
CA ASP A 70 -4.77 0.62 24.75
C ASP A 70 -3.88 1.65 25.47
N LYS A 71 -4.13 2.94 25.26
CA LYS A 71 -3.41 4.07 25.90
C LYS A 71 -4.33 4.97 26.74
N PHE A 72 -5.63 4.68 26.81
CA PHE A 72 -6.60 5.60 27.39
C PHE A 72 -6.31 5.95 28.85
N GLY A 73 -5.83 4.98 29.65
CA GLY A 73 -5.47 5.19 31.05
C GLY A 73 -4.26 6.10 31.29
N THR A 74 -3.50 6.45 30.24
CA THR A 74 -2.35 7.36 30.34
C THR A 74 -2.68 8.79 29.90
N LEU A 75 -3.94 9.07 29.56
CA LEU A 75 -4.37 10.37 29.02
C LEU A 75 -5.07 11.20 30.10
N ASP A 76 -4.77 12.49 30.15
CA ASP A 76 -5.54 13.43 30.97
C ASP A 76 -6.84 13.89 30.28
N GLN A 77 -7.69 14.61 31.01
CA GLN A 77 -9.00 15.07 30.49
C GLN A 77 -8.88 16.03 29.30
N LYS A 78 -7.83 16.85 29.25
CA LYS A 78 -7.58 17.77 28.13
C LYS A 78 -7.17 16.97 26.90
N GLU A 79 -6.24 16.03 27.04
CA GLU A 79 -5.79 15.15 25.97
C GLU A 79 -6.97 14.31 25.41
N ILE A 80 -7.82 13.77 26.29
CA ILE A 80 -9.04 13.04 25.90
C ILE A 80 -9.99 13.92 25.08
N SER A 81 -10.24 15.15 25.53
CA SER A 81 -11.11 16.10 24.82
C SER A 81 -10.58 16.43 23.42
N GLU A 82 -9.27 16.68 23.31
CA GLU A 82 -8.61 16.97 22.03
C GLU A 82 -8.67 15.79 21.07
N LEU A 83 -8.34 14.58 21.53
CA LEU A 83 -8.39 13.35 20.75
C LEU A 83 -9.82 12.99 20.31
N ASN A 84 -10.84 13.28 21.13
CA ASN A 84 -12.24 13.14 20.72
C ASN A 84 -12.56 14.04 19.52
N ASN A 85 -12.11 15.30 19.53
CA ASN A 85 -12.35 16.24 18.44
C ASN A 85 -11.62 15.83 17.15
N ILE A 86 -10.38 15.34 17.28
CA ILE A 86 -9.59 14.82 16.16
C ILE A 86 -10.30 13.64 15.47
N ILE A 87 -10.74 12.64 16.25
CA ILE A 87 -11.44 11.47 15.68
C ILE A 87 -12.80 11.86 15.11
N ARG A 88 -13.53 12.77 15.77
CA ARG A 88 -14.81 13.28 15.27
C ARG A 88 -14.64 13.93 13.89
N TYR A 89 -13.60 14.75 13.71
CA TYR A 89 -13.30 15.35 12.41
C TYR A 89 -13.05 14.29 11.33
N TYR A 90 -12.22 13.28 11.60
CA TYR A 90 -11.98 12.20 10.62
C TYR A 90 -13.26 11.46 10.26
N LYS A 91 -14.06 11.14 11.26
CA LYS A 91 -15.33 10.44 11.08
C LYS A 91 -16.31 11.24 10.22
N ASP A 92 -16.56 12.48 10.60
CA ASP A 92 -17.65 13.28 10.04
C ASP A 92 -17.26 13.93 8.71
N SER A 93 -15.96 14.22 8.50
CA SER A 93 -15.47 14.96 7.32
C SER A 93 -14.68 14.11 6.32
N LEU A 94 -13.98 13.05 6.75
CA LEU A 94 -13.05 12.31 5.87
C LEU A 94 -13.50 10.89 5.50
N LEU A 95 -14.32 10.21 6.30
CA LEU A 95 -14.76 8.86 5.94
C LEU A 95 -15.66 8.81 4.70
N SER A 96 -16.25 9.94 4.30
CA SER A 96 -16.98 10.05 3.03
C SER A 96 -16.07 10.09 1.80
N LYS A 97 -14.75 10.21 2.00
CA LYS A 97 -13.72 10.25 0.95
C LYS A 97 -13.02 8.91 0.89
N ASP A 98 -13.14 8.23 -0.24
CA ASP A 98 -12.48 6.95 -0.44
C ASP A 98 -10.96 7.12 -0.57
N LEU A 99 -10.17 6.28 0.13
CA LEU A 99 -8.71 6.39 0.12
C LEU A 99 -8.08 6.11 -1.25
N LEU A 100 -8.75 5.33 -2.09
CA LEU A 100 -8.26 4.87 -3.40
C LEU A 100 -8.98 5.59 -4.56
N PHE A 101 -10.30 5.71 -4.49
CA PHE A 101 -11.12 6.18 -5.61
C PHE A 101 -11.42 7.69 -5.59
N ASP A 102 -11.18 8.39 -4.47
CA ASP A 102 -11.23 9.86 -4.44
C ASP A 102 -9.87 10.44 -4.86
N SER A 103 -9.82 11.06 -6.04
CA SER A 103 -8.59 11.66 -6.58
C SER A 103 -7.99 12.75 -5.68
N THR A 104 -8.83 13.45 -4.93
CA THR A 104 -8.37 14.49 -4.00
C THR A 104 -7.77 13.89 -2.73
N MET A 105 -8.19 12.68 -2.36
CA MET A 105 -7.62 11.91 -1.23
C MET A 105 -6.29 11.23 -1.61
N THR A 106 -6.17 10.72 -2.83
CA THR A 106 -4.89 10.18 -3.34
C THR A 106 -3.87 11.30 -3.55
N GLU A 107 -4.26 12.48 -4.08
CA GLU A 107 -3.39 13.68 -4.11
C GLU A 107 -2.95 14.07 -2.70
N PHE A 108 -3.86 14.06 -1.72
CA PHE A 108 -3.52 14.37 -0.33
C PHE A 108 -2.51 13.37 0.26
N SER A 109 -2.71 12.08 0.01
CA SER A 109 -1.78 11.02 0.46
C SER A 109 -0.39 11.18 -0.17
N ASP A 110 -0.32 11.55 -1.45
CA ASP A 110 0.93 11.88 -2.13
C ASP A 110 1.64 13.07 -1.46
N LEU A 111 0.91 14.14 -1.16
CA LEU A 111 1.48 15.31 -0.49
C LEU A 111 1.99 14.98 0.91
N LEU A 112 1.27 14.17 1.70
CA LEU A 112 1.72 13.72 3.02
C LEU A 112 2.98 12.85 2.94
N SER A 113 3.11 12.11 1.85
CA SER A 113 4.20 11.20 1.55
C SER A 113 5.50 11.92 1.12
N GLU A 114 5.43 13.22 0.76
CA GLU A 114 6.59 14.02 0.34
C GLU A 114 7.52 14.43 1.51
N ALA A 115 8.84 14.41 1.24
CA ALA A 115 9.84 14.86 2.21
C ALA A 115 9.80 16.38 2.49
N ASN A 116 9.22 17.17 1.56
CA ASN A 116 9.14 18.63 1.63
C ASN A 116 7.79 19.15 2.16
N LEU A 117 7.05 18.33 2.91
CA LEU A 117 5.74 18.68 3.47
C LEU A 117 5.60 20.11 4.04
N PRO A 118 6.58 20.69 4.77
CA PRO A 118 6.46 22.06 5.30
C PRO A 118 6.32 23.16 4.24
N LYS A 119 6.73 22.90 2.99
CA LYS A 119 6.68 23.86 1.87
C LYS A 119 5.43 23.70 1.00
N ILE A 120 4.60 22.68 1.28
CA ILE A 120 3.41 22.39 0.47
C ILE A 120 2.33 23.45 0.72
N LYS A 121 1.80 24.01 -0.37
CA LYS A 121 0.61 24.87 -0.35
C LYS A 121 -0.63 24.00 -0.58
N TRP A 122 -1.47 23.91 0.44
CA TRP A 122 -2.73 23.17 0.39
C TRP A 122 -3.74 23.89 -0.50
N LYS A 123 -4.21 23.23 -1.55
CA LYS A 123 -5.13 23.82 -2.53
C LYS A 123 -6.58 23.77 -2.02
N LEU A 124 -6.97 22.66 -1.42
CA LEU A 124 -8.35 22.44 -0.96
C LEU A 124 -8.48 22.77 0.53
N LYS A 125 -9.58 23.43 0.90
CA LYS A 125 -9.88 23.81 2.29
C LYS A 125 -9.82 22.60 3.24
N TRP A 126 -10.43 21.48 2.86
CA TRP A 126 -10.45 20.27 3.69
C TRP A 126 -9.04 19.65 3.85
N GLN A 127 -8.14 19.79 2.88
CA GLN A 127 -6.75 19.32 3.00
C GLN A 127 -5.98 20.15 4.04
N LEU A 128 -6.17 21.47 4.03
CA LEU A 128 -5.61 22.38 5.03
C LEU A 128 -6.15 22.07 6.43
N GLU A 129 -7.47 21.90 6.57
CA GLU A 129 -8.11 21.52 7.84
C GLU A 129 -7.58 20.17 8.33
N THR A 130 -7.46 19.18 7.46
CA THR A 130 -6.90 17.86 7.79
C THR A 130 -5.45 17.97 8.24
N MET A 131 -4.64 18.78 7.56
CA MET A 131 -3.24 19.00 7.96
C MET A 131 -3.15 19.69 9.33
N ASN A 132 -4.02 20.65 9.62
CA ASN A 132 -4.08 21.27 10.94
C ASN A 132 -4.48 20.26 12.02
N THR A 133 -5.47 19.41 11.76
CA THR A 133 -5.85 18.30 12.65
C THR A 133 -4.68 17.31 12.84
N LEU A 134 -3.92 17.00 11.78
CA LEU A 134 -2.73 16.15 11.87
C LEU A 134 -1.61 16.79 12.70
N LYS A 135 -1.40 18.10 12.61
CA LYS A 135 -0.43 18.83 13.44
C LYS A 135 -0.81 18.80 14.92
N LEU A 136 -2.10 18.94 15.24
CA LEU A 136 -2.61 18.78 16.61
C LEU A 136 -2.40 17.35 17.12
N PHE A 137 -2.63 16.35 16.26
CA PHE A 137 -2.44 14.94 16.63
C PHE A 137 -0.97 14.52 16.74
N GLU A 138 -0.05 15.18 16.04
CA GLU A 138 1.34 14.75 15.87
C GLU A 138 2.07 14.47 17.19
N PRO A 139 1.97 15.30 18.25
CA PRO A 139 2.64 15.02 19.52
C PRO A 139 2.14 13.73 20.19
N TYR A 140 0.82 13.48 20.14
CA TYR A 140 0.20 12.26 20.64
C TYR A 140 0.63 11.05 19.82
N PHE A 141 0.60 11.18 18.49
CA PHE A 141 1.02 10.10 17.60
C PHE A 141 2.48 9.71 17.84
N THR A 142 3.37 10.71 17.92
CA THR A 142 4.79 10.50 18.19
C THR A 142 5.02 9.81 19.53
N LYS A 143 4.39 10.31 20.60
CA LYS A 143 4.52 9.76 21.96
C LYS A 143 3.96 8.35 22.10
N LEU A 144 2.81 8.07 21.48
CA LEU A 144 2.02 6.87 21.79
C LEU A 144 2.19 5.73 20.77
N TYR A 145 2.45 6.03 19.50
CA TYR A 145 2.32 5.05 18.41
C TYR A 145 3.46 5.05 17.40
N TRP A 146 4.01 6.21 17.02
CA TRP A 146 4.91 6.34 15.87
C TRP A 146 6.14 5.45 15.97
N PHE A 147 6.82 5.42 17.11
CA PHE A 147 8.03 4.61 17.26
C PHE A 147 7.75 3.11 17.08
N ALA A 148 6.61 2.61 17.56
CA ALA A 148 6.22 1.22 17.37
C ALA A 148 5.84 0.92 15.91
N ILE A 149 5.10 1.83 15.27
CA ILE A 149 4.70 1.70 13.86
C ILE A 149 5.91 1.74 12.94
N ASP A 150 6.78 2.73 13.09
CA ASP A 150 7.97 2.90 12.26
C ASP A 150 8.96 1.75 12.47
N SER A 151 9.10 1.26 13.71
CA SER A 151 9.89 0.06 14.00
C SER A 151 9.32 -1.18 13.29
N THR A 152 7.99 -1.35 13.29
CA THR A 152 7.31 -2.46 12.59
C THR A 152 7.50 -2.35 11.08
N ASN A 153 7.34 -1.16 10.49
CA ASN A 153 7.60 -0.90 9.07
C ASN A 153 9.03 -1.28 8.69
N LYS A 154 10.02 -0.83 9.49
CA LYS A 154 11.44 -1.13 9.27
C LYS A 154 11.76 -2.61 9.44
N ALA A 155 11.17 -3.26 10.44
CA ALA A 155 11.34 -4.69 10.67
C ALA A 155 10.80 -5.50 9.48
N TRP A 156 9.57 -5.20 9.03
CA TRP A 156 8.98 -5.80 7.83
C TRP A 156 9.90 -5.63 6.63
N LEU A 157 10.38 -4.41 6.36
CA LEU A 157 11.24 -4.14 5.23
C LEU A 157 12.57 -4.89 5.33
N ASN A 158 13.18 -4.96 6.52
CA ASN A 158 14.42 -5.71 6.72
C ASN A 158 14.23 -7.20 6.48
N THR A 159 13.06 -7.76 6.79
CA THR A 159 12.71 -9.15 6.52
C THR A 159 12.58 -9.44 5.02
N TYR A 160 11.87 -8.59 4.26
CA TYR A 160 11.46 -8.92 2.88
C TYR A 160 12.23 -8.20 1.77
N LYS A 161 13.00 -7.13 2.06
CA LYS A 161 13.66 -6.31 1.03
C LYS A 161 14.56 -7.11 0.09
N GLN A 162 15.27 -8.11 0.61
CA GLN A 162 16.19 -8.92 -0.19
C GLN A 162 15.42 -9.84 -1.15
N GLN A 163 14.36 -10.49 -0.67
CA GLN A 163 13.47 -11.31 -1.50
C GLN A 163 12.85 -10.47 -2.62
N ILE A 164 12.31 -9.29 -2.30
CA ILE A 164 11.72 -8.38 -3.30
C ILE A 164 12.76 -7.96 -4.34
N LYS A 165 13.95 -7.53 -3.89
CA LYS A 165 15.06 -7.11 -4.76
C LYS A 165 15.56 -8.24 -5.67
N GLU A 166 15.60 -9.47 -5.19
CA GLU A 166 15.99 -10.61 -6.02
C GLU A 166 14.92 -10.95 -7.06
N MET A 167 13.65 -10.94 -6.64
CA MET A 167 12.54 -11.33 -7.50
C MET A 167 12.22 -10.29 -8.56
N GLU A 168 12.30 -8.99 -8.23
CA GLU A 168 11.92 -7.92 -9.17
C GLU A 168 12.70 -7.95 -10.50
N ILE A 169 13.93 -8.50 -10.49
CA ILE A 169 14.82 -8.53 -11.66
C ILE A 169 14.23 -9.38 -12.79
N SER A 170 13.59 -10.51 -12.46
CA SER A 170 12.93 -11.39 -13.42
C SER A 170 11.43 -11.16 -13.49
N PHE A 171 10.80 -10.83 -12.36
CA PHE A 171 9.35 -10.74 -12.24
C PHE A 171 8.78 -9.55 -13.00
N ILE A 172 9.35 -8.35 -12.81
CA ILE A 172 8.83 -7.14 -13.46
C ILE A 172 8.96 -7.24 -14.99
N PRO A 173 10.10 -7.63 -15.59
CA PRO A 173 10.16 -7.83 -17.03
C PRO A 173 9.19 -8.88 -17.56
N ALA A 174 8.89 -9.94 -16.77
CA ALA A 174 7.88 -10.93 -17.14
C ALA A 174 6.48 -10.31 -17.17
N LEU A 175 6.09 -9.56 -16.13
CA LEU A 175 4.82 -8.84 -16.10
C LEU A 175 4.70 -7.83 -17.25
N GLU A 176 5.75 -7.05 -17.51
CA GLU A 176 5.77 -6.10 -18.63
C GLU A 176 5.55 -6.79 -19.98
N LYS A 177 6.14 -7.98 -20.17
CA LYS A 177 5.94 -8.80 -21.37
C LYS A 177 4.50 -9.32 -21.47
N ILE A 178 3.94 -9.81 -20.36
CA ILE A 178 2.58 -10.37 -20.30
C ILE A 178 1.52 -9.28 -20.53
N TYR A 179 1.69 -8.09 -19.96
CA TYR A 179 0.73 -7.01 -20.16
C TYR A 179 1.01 -6.17 -21.41
N GLN A 180 2.13 -6.43 -22.11
CA GLN A 180 2.60 -5.66 -23.26
C GLN A 180 2.70 -4.14 -22.99
N THR A 181 3.08 -3.80 -21.75
CA THR A 181 3.21 -2.44 -21.23
C THR A 181 4.50 -2.35 -20.42
N LYS A 182 5.15 -1.18 -20.40
CA LYS A 182 6.33 -0.92 -19.56
C LYS A 182 5.94 -0.12 -18.32
N LEU A 183 6.60 -0.41 -17.20
CA LEU A 183 6.56 0.51 -16.06
C LEU A 183 7.26 1.83 -16.44
N PRO A 184 6.91 2.95 -15.78
CA PRO A 184 7.65 4.19 -15.96
C PRO A 184 9.12 4.03 -15.52
N ASP A 185 10.01 4.85 -16.07
CA ASP A 185 11.42 4.90 -15.67
C ASP A 185 11.61 5.37 -14.22
N THR A 186 10.60 6.07 -13.67
CA THR A 186 10.57 6.45 -12.26
C THR A 186 10.22 5.25 -11.39
N LYS A 187 10.95 5.08 -10.28
CA LYS A 187 10.68 4.02 -9.30
C LYS A 187 9.28 4.18 -8.71
N ILE A 188 8.59 3.05 -8.54
CA ILE A 188 7.31 2.99 -7.84
C ILE A 188 7.55 3.32 -6.36
N LYS A 189 6.81 4.27 -5.84
CA LYS A 189 6.86 4.62 -4.41
C LYS A 189 6.06 3.60 -3.61
N VAL A 190 6.63 3.11 -2.51
CA VAL A 190 5.95 2.20 -1.58
C VAL A 190 5.99 2.80 -0.18
N ASP A 191 4.85 3.30 0.29
CA ASP A 191 4.69 3.77 1.66
C ASP A 191 4.26 2.64 2.58
N LEU A 192 5.17 2.23 3.47
CA LEU A 192 4.87 1.30 4.54
C LEU A 192 4.06 2.00 5.62
N SER A 193 2.94 1.39 5.97
CA SER A 193 1.95 1.99 6.86
C SER A 193 1.41 1.00 7.90
N CYS A 194 0.85 1.54 8.99
CA CYS A 194 0.07 0.73 9.93
C CYS A 194 -1.30 0.29 9.38
N TYR A 195 -1.80 0.98 8.35
CA TYR A 195 -3.09 0.74 7.74
C TYR A 195 -3.08 1.26 6.30
N ALA A 196 -3.73 0.54 5.40
CA ALA A 196 -3.98 1.01 4.03
C ALA A 196 -5.51 1.00 3.80
N THR A 197 -6.08 -0.20 3.76
CA THR A 197 -7.51 -0.51 3.63
C THR A 197 -7.77 -1.86 4.31
N TRP A 198 -9.01 -2.36 4.27
CA TRP A 198 -9.35 -3.71 4.72
C TRP A 198 -8.63 -4.81 3.92
N THR A 199 -8.18 -4.53 2.68
CA THR A 199 -7.37 -5.46 1.86
C THR A 199 -5.89 -5.44 2.22
N GLY A 200 -5.43 -4.45 2.98
CA GLY A 200 -4.04 -4.36 3.46
C GLY A 200 -3.07 -3.65 2.50
N ALA A 201 -3.43 -3.44 1.24
CA ALA A 201 -2.69 -2.60 0.31
C ALA A 201 -3.62 -2.02 -0.75
N TYR A 202 -3.18 -0.94 -1.38
CA TYR A 202 -3.77 -0.40 -2.61
C TYR A 202 -2.74 0.43 -3.38
N SER A 203 -2.99 0.61 -4.68
CA SER A 203 -2.13 1.40 -5.54
C SER A 203 -2.94 2.33 -6.44
N TYR A 204 -2.33 3.46 -6.80
CA TYR A 204 -2.92 4.44 -7.70
C TYR A 204 -1.84 5.19 -8.46
N LYS A 205 -2.23 5.80 -9.58
CA LYS A 205 -1.34 6.51 -10.51
C LYS A 205 -1.80 7.96 -10.65
N ASN A 206 -1.13 8.86 -9.92
CA ASN A 206 -1.29 10.31 -10.03
C ASN A 206 -0.02 10.91 -10.67
N SER A 207 0.70 11.77 -9.94
CA SER A 207 2.01 12.29 -10.36
C SER A 207 3.10 11.22 -10.39
N TYR A 208 2.89 10.09 -9.70
CA TYR A 208 3.75 8.92 -9.70
C TYR A 208 2.92 7.65 -9.49
N CYS A 209 3.54 6.49 -9.74
CA CYS A 209 3.00 5.20 -9.34
C CYS A 209 3.23 5.02 -7.83
N HIS A 210 2.16 4.96 -7.06
CA HIS A 210 2.22 4.90 -5.60
C HIS A 210 1.49 3.67 -5.07
N ILE A 211 2.15 2.94 -4.17
CA ILE A 211 1.58 1.82 -3.42
C ILE A 211 1.55 2.22 -1.95
N ILE A 212 0.36 2.16 -1.34
CA ILE A 212 0.19 2.23 0.11
C ILE A 212 0.09 0.80 0.63
N PHE A 213 1.04 0.41 1.47
CA PHE A 213 1.21 -0.98 1.89
C PHE A 213 1.21 -1.12 3.41
N SER A 214 0.27 -1.86 3.97
CA SER A 214 0.21 -2.08 5.41
C SER A 214 1.20 -3.17 5.84
N SER A 215 2.22 -2.80 6.62
CA SER A 215 3.15 -3.77 7.23
C SER A 215 2.52 -4.57 8.37
N TYR A 216 1.33 -4.15 8.84
CA TYR A 216 0.56 -4.79 9.91
C TYR A 216 -0.46 -5.80 9.39
N SER A 217 -0.81 -5.74 8.09
CA SER A 217 -1.75 -6.68 7.50
C SER A 217 -1.18 -8.09 7.54
N LYS A 218 -1.98 -9.06 8.01
CA LYS A 218 -1.61 -10.49 7.98
C LYS A 218 -1.47 -11.02 6.56
N ALA A 219 -2.26 -10.46 5.63
CA ALA A 219 -2.20 -10.76 4.20
C ALA A 219 -0.88 -10.33 3.53
N ASN A 220 -0.08 -9.48 4.22
CA ASN A 220 1.14 -8.89 3.69
C ASN A 220 2.40 -9.48 4.35
N GLN A 221 2.36 -10.73 4.83
CA GLN A 221 3.46 -11.39 5.54
C GLN A 221 3.93 -12.65 4.81
N GLY A 222 5.11 -13.16 5.19
CA GLY A 222 5.67 -14.39 4.65
C GLY A 222 5.90 -14.30 3.14
N ASP A 223 5.70 -15.41 2.45
CA ASP A 223 5.89 -15.47 0.99
C ASP A 223 4.87 -14.60 0.21
N LEU A 224 3.73 -14.25 0.82
CA LEU A 224 2.72 -13.37 0.22
C LEU A 224 3.15 -11.90 0.18
N ALA A 225 4.09 -11.48 1.03
CA ALA A 225 4.58 -10.10 1.09
C ALA A 225 5.06 -9.59 -0.28
N ALA A 226 5.86 -10.40 -0.98
CA ALA A 226 6.35 -10.08 -2.31
C ALA A 226 5.24 -10.15 -3.37
N GLU A 227 4.36 -11.16 -3.30
CA GLU A 227 3.23 -11.29 -4.23
C GLU A 227 2.33 -10.05 -4.20
N VAL A 228 1.97 -9.56 -3.02
CA VAL A 228 1.11 -8.37 -2.90
C VAL A 228 1.79 -7.14 -3.50
N ILE A 229 3.10 -6.92 -3.27
CA ILE A 229 3.81 -5.80 -3.92
C ILE A 229 3.78 -5.91 -5.45
N PHE A 230 3.97 -7.11 -6.01
CA PHE A 230 3.92 -7.30 -7.47
C PHE A 230 2.49 -7.24 -8.04
N HIS A 231 1.49 -7.65 -7.27
CA HIS A 231 0.07 -7.45 -7.58
C HIS A 231 -0.22 -5.95 -7.66
N GLU A 232 0.16 -5.17 -6.64
CA GLU A 232 -0.04 -3.73 -6.61
C GLU A 232 0.70 -3.01 -7.75
N ALA A 233 1.91 -3.47 -8.09
CA ALA A 233 2.67 -2.96 -9.24
C ALA A 233 2.01 -3.29 -10.59
N SER A 234 1.31 -4.42 -10.70
CA SER A 234 0.63 -4.83 -11.93
C SER A 234 -0.50 -3.87 -12.31
N HIS A 235 -1.12 -3.17 -11.34
CA HIS A 235 -2.10 -2.13 -11.63
C HIS A 235 -1.56 -1.03 -12.55
N PHE A 236 -0.23 -0.81 -12.60
CA PHE A 236 0.39 0.17 -13.49
C PHE A 236 0.68 -0.35 -14.90
N LEU A 237 0.42 -1.63 -15.16
CA LEU A 237 0.70 -2.30 -16.45
C LEU A 237 -0.57 -2.67 -17.22
N VAL A 238 -1.72 -2.70 -16.56
CA VAL A 238 -2.96 -3.29 -17.10
C VAL A 238 -3.81 -2.38 -18.00
N ASP A 239 -3.42 -1.13 -18.25
CA ASP A 239 -4.21 -0.19 -19.06
C ASP A 239 -4.65 -0.81 -20.40
N LYS A 240 -3.71 -1.43 -21.12
CA LYS A 240 -3.99 -2.13 -22.39
C LYS A 240 -4.90 -3.35 -22.22
N LEU A 241 -4.75 -4.11 -21.15
CA LEU A 241 -5.64 -5.25 -20.86
C LEU A 241 -7.07 -4.77 -20.63
N ALA A 242 -7.22 -3.74 -19.80
CA ALA A 242 -8.52 -3.14 -19.50
C ALA A 242 -9.19 -2.59 -20.77
N GLU A 243 -8.43 -1.89 -21.62
CA GLU A 243 -8.92 -1.39 -22.92
C GLU A 243 -9.37 -2.52 -23.84
N GLN A 244 -8.56 -3.58 -24.00
CA GLN A 244 -8.92 -4.70 -24.87
C GLN A 244 -10.12 -5.50 -24.34
N ILE A 245 -10.30 -5.58 -23.02
CA ILE A 245 -11.52 -6.15 -22.43
C ILE A 245 -12.74 -5.30 -22.82
N GLN A 246 -12.65 -3.97 -22.71
CA GLN A 246 -13.76 -3.08 -23.10
C GLN A 246 -14.10 -3.19 -24.59
N ILE A 247 -13.08 -3.27 -25.46
CA ILE A 247 -13.28 -3.50 -26.90
C ILE A 247 -13.98 -4.85 -27.15
N ALA A 248 -13.52 -5.92 -26.49
CA ALA A 248 -14.09 -7.26 -26.65
C ALA A 248 -15.54 -7.36 -26.12
N LEU A 249 -15.89 -6.55 -25.12
CA LEU A 249 -17.26 -6.46 -24.62
C LEU A 249 -18.23 -5.82 -25.64
N ASN A 250 -17.74 -4.91 -26.50
CA ASN A 250 -18.52 -4.26 -27.57
C ASN A 250 -19.88 -3.73 -27.09
N GLY A 251 -19.89 -2.97 -25.99
CA GLY A 251 -21.11 -2.39 -25.42
C GLY A 251 -22.04 -3.38 -24.71
N LYS A 252 -21.68 -4.66 -24.61
CA LYS A 252 -22.37 -5.60 -23.73
C LYS A 252 -22.01 -5.30 -22.28
N GLU A 253 -23.02 -5.03 -21.47
CA GLU A 253 -22.83 -5.02 -20.02
C GLU A 253 -22.59 -6.44 -19.55
N VAL A 254 -21.33 -6.79 -19.31
CA VAL A 254 -21.05 -7.73 -18.22
C VAL A 254 -21.33 -6.93 -16.96
N LYS A 255 -22.24 -7.39 -16.11
CA LYS A 255 -22.61 -6.75 -14.82
C LYS A 255 -21.40 -6.36 -13.93
N LYS A 256 -20.17 -6.78 -14.28
CA LYS A 256 -18.90 -6.63 -13.55
C LYS A 256 -17.64 -6.57 -14.46
N SER A 257 -17.66 -5.84 -15.59
CA SER A 257 -16.47 -5.71 -16.49
C SER A 257 -15.19 -5.22 -15.78
N THR A 258 -15.34 -4.46 -14.69
CA THR A 258 -14.25 -3.95 -13.86
C THR A 258 -13.55 -5.04 -13.04
N ASN A 259 -14.20 -6.18 -12.76
CA ASN A 259 -13.56 -7.25 -11.99
C ASN A 259 -12.70 -8.17 -12.86
N LEU A 260 -12.98 -8.30 -14.16
CA LEU A 260 -12.24 -9.28 -14.98
C LEU A 260 -10.75 -8.95 -15.09
N TRP A 261 -10.40 -7.69 -15.41
CA TRP A 261 -8.98 -7.30 -15.47
C TRP A 261 -8.30 -7.45 -14.11
N HIS A 262 -8.98 -7.13 -13.01
CA HIS A 262 -8.42 -7.25 -11.65
C HIS A 262 -8.22 -8.71 -11.23
N ASN A 263 -9.17 -9.59 -11.58
CA ASN A 263 -9.03 -11.03 -11.38
C ASN A 263 -7.85 -11.60 -12.18
N ILE A 264 -7.63 -11.11 -13.42
CA ILE A 264 -6.48 -11.48 -14.24
C ILE A 264 -5.17 -11.03 -13.57
N ILE A 265 -5.13 -9.88 -12.87
CA ILE A 265 -3.93 -9.49 -12.11
C ILE A 265 -3.61 -10.50 -11.01
N PHE A 266 -4.59 -10.86 -10.18
CA PHE A 266 -4.39 -11.86 -9.12
C PHE A 266 -3.89 -13.19 -9.72
N TYR A 267 -4.52 -13.65 -10.79
CA TYR A 267 -4.13 -14.89 -11.46
C TYR A 267 -2.72 -14.81 -12.02
N THR A 268 -2.39 -13.75 -12.76
CA THR A 268 -1.10 -13.59 -13.44
C THR A 268 0.05 -13.47 -12.44
N THR A 269 -0.15 -12.70 -11.38
CA THR A 269 0.85 -12.53 -10.33
C THR A 269 1.09 -13.87 -9.62
N GLY A 270 0.03 -14.58 -9.24
CA GLY A 270 0.13 -15.92 -8.66
C GLY A 270 0.83 -16.94 -9.57
N TYR A 271 0.50 -16.92 -10.86
CA TYR A 271 1.09 -17.79 -11.88
C TYR A 271 2.61 -17.56 -12.02
N GLU A 272 3.04 -16.29 -12.06
CA GLU A 272 4.47 -15.96 -12.12
C GLU A 272 5.18 -16.26 -10.78
N MET A 273 4.52 -16.08 -9.63
CA MET A 273 5.07 -16.49 -8.33
C MET A 273 5.33 -18.00 -8.27
N ILE A 274 4.38 -18.82 -8.72
CA ILE A 274 4.55 -20.28 -8.81
C ILE A 274 5.78 -20.63 -9.64
N LYS A 275 5.98 -19.98 -10.80
CA LYS A 275 7.16 -20.21 -11.64
C LYS A 275 8.46 -19.87 -10.92
N GLN A 276 8.54 -18.72 -10.25
CA GLN A 276 9.75 -18.31 -9.52
C GLN A 276 10.08 -19.27 -8.38
N TYR A 277 9.08 -19.74 -7.64
CA TYR A 277 9.28 -20.68 -6.52
C TYR A 277 9.63 -22.09 -7.01
N LYS A 278 9.08 -22.52 -8.15
CA LYS A 278 9.41 -23.81 -8.76
C LYS A 278 10.90 -23.90 -9.13
N VAL A 279 11.51 -22.82 -9.63
CA VAL A 279 12.97 -22.78 -9.89
C VAL A 279 13.80 -22.99 -8.62
N LYS A 280 13.25 -22.61 -7.46
CA LYS A 280 13.87 -22.82 -6.14
C LYS A 280 13.49 -24.15 -5.49
N TRP A 281 12.83 -25.06 -6.21
CA TRP A 281 12.31 -26.33 -5.70
C TRP A 281 11.36 -26.17 -4.51
N LYS A 282 10.61 -25.06 -4.48
CA LYS A 282 9.61 -24.76 -3.44
C LYS A 282 8.21 -24.77 -4.05
N THR A 283 7.25 -25.22 -3.25
CA THR A 283 5.83 -25.02 -3.54
C THR A 283 5.43 -23.62 -3.10
N PHE A 284 4.55 -22.98 -3.89
CA PHE A 284 3.97 -21.70 -3.55
C PHE A 284 2.47 -21.75 -3.85
N GLU A 285 1.68 -21.28 -2.90
CA GLU A 285 0.24 -21.15 -3.04
C GLU A 285 -0.09 -19.67 -3.22
N PRO A 286 -0.64 -19.25 -4.38
CA PRO A 286 -0.97 -17.84 -4.63
C PRO A 286 -1.92 -17.24 -3.60
N TYR A 287 -1.80 -15.92 -3.43
CA TYR A 287 -2.60 -15.12 -2.52
C TYR A 287 -4.10 -15.43 -2.65
N TYR A 288 -4.62 -15.45 -3.87
CA TYR A 288 -6.05 -15.68 -4.10
C TYR A 288 -6.51 -17.08 -3.66
N VAL A 289 -5.62 -18.07 -3.67
CA VAL A 289 -5.91 -19.44 -3.22
C VAL A 289 -5.89 -19.50 -1.70
N GLN A 290 -4.83 -18.96 -1.06
CA GLN A 290 -4.74 -18.89 0.42
C GLN A 290 -5.91 -18.13 1.03
N MET A 291 -6.37 -17.07 0.35
CA MET A 291 -7.52 -16.27 0.77
C MET A 291 -8.87 -16.85 0.35
N LYS A 292 -8.88 -18.00 -0.33
CA LYS A 292 -10.08 -18.74 -0.76
C LYS A 292 -11.02 -17.91 -1.63
N PHE A 293 -10.48 -17.12 -2.55
CA PHE A 293 -11.28 -16.23 -3.39
C PHE A 293 -12.22 -17.00 -4.32
N GLU A 294 -11.79 -18.13 -4.89
CA GLU A 294 -12.63 -18.98 -5.74
C GLU A 294 -13.83 -19.58 -4.97
N GLU A 295 -13.70 -19.79 -3.65
CA GLU A 295 -14.80 -20.25 -2.79
C GLU A 295 -15.74 -19.10 -2.41
N LYS A 296 -15.20 -17.90 -2.16
CA LYS A 296 -15.94 -16.74 -1.66
C LYS A 296 -16.64 -15.94 -2.76
N PHE A 297 -16.10 -15.98 -3.99
CA PHE A 297 -16.52 -15.13 -5.09
C PHE A 297 -16.69 -15.97 -6.36
N PRO A 298 -17.92 -16.41 -6.69
CA PRO A 298 -18.20 -17.22 -7.86
C PRO A 298 -17.66 -16.61 -9.17
N ASP A 299 -17.77 -15.30 -9.35
CA ASP A 299 -17.24 -14.63 -10.55
C ASP A 299 -15.72 -14.73 -10.65
N PHE A 300 -15.02 -14.68 -9.51
CA PHE A 300 -13.56 -14.82 -9.47
C PHE A 300 -13.16 -16.23 -9.92
N LYS A 301 -13.90 -17.25 -9.47
CA LYS A 301 -13.71 -18.62 -9.93
C LYS A 301 -13.87 -18.74 -11.45
N VAL A 302 -14.91 -18.13 -12.03
CA VAL A 302 -15.11 -18.11 -13.49
C VAL A 302 -13.93 -17.46 -14.19
N SER A 303 -13.44 -16.32 -13.69
CA SER A 303 -12.27 -15.66 -14.28
C SER A 303 -11.01 -16.54 -14.20
N VAL A 304 -10.75 -17.20 -13.06
CA VAL A 304 -9.61 -18.12 -12.90
C VAL A 304 -9.69 -19.30 -13.87
N ASP A 305 -10.87 -19.91 -14.03
CA ASP A 305 -11.06 -21.04 -14.94
C ASP A 305 -10.90 -20.60 -16.41
N GLY A 306 -11.37 -19.41 -16.78
CA GLY A 306 -11.08 -18.79 -18.07
C GLY A 306 -9.59 -18.52 -18.27
N CYS A 307 -8.89 -18.01 -17.26
CA CYS A 307 -7.44 -17.79 -17.32
C CYS A 307 -6.67 -19.08 -17.57
N LYS A 308 -7.03 -20.17 -16.89
CA LYS A 308 -6.41 -21.49 -17.11
C LYS A 308 -6.53 -21.96 -18.56
N LEU A 309 -7.65 -21.66 -19.23
CA LEU A 309 -7.94 -22.09 -20.60
C LEU A 309 -7.30 -21.20 -21.66
N TYR A 310 -7.33 -19.88 -21.48
CA TYR A 310 -7.01 -18.94 -22.57
C TYR A 310 -5.84 -18.00 -22.26
N TRP A 311 -5.70 -17.61 -20.99
CA TRP A 311 -4.60 -16.72 -20.58
C TRP A 311 -3.27 -17.47 -20.53
N ASN A 312 -3.26 -18.71 -20.02
CA ASN A 312 -2.06 -19.56 -20.03
C ASN A 312 -1.55 -19.81 -21.44
N ASP A 313 -2.43 -20.14 -22.38
CA ASP A 313 -2.06 -20.34 -23.78
C ASP A 313 -1.45 -19.07 -24.39
N TYR A 314 -1.89 -17.87 -23.98
CA TYR A 314 -1.24 -16.63 -24.37
C TYR A 314 0.16 -16.49 -23.73
N ILE A 315 0.28 -16.69 -22.42
CA ILE A 315 1.58 -16.56 -21.73
C ILE A 315 2.60 -17.58 -22.30
N GLU A 316 2.14 -18.75 -22.72
CA GLU A 316 2.93 -19.81 -23.36
C GLU A 316 3.17 -19.59 -24.87
N GLY A 317 2.63 -18.53 -25.46
CA GLY A 317 2.85 -18.17 -26.87
C GLY A 317 2.00 -18.94 -27.88
N LYS A 318 1.01 -19.72 -27.43
CA LYS A 318 0.05 -20.45 -28.29
C LYS A 318 -1.10 -19.57 -28.78
N LEU A 319 -1.42 -18.50 -28.05
CA LEU A 319 -2.39 -17.48 -28.44
C LEU A 319 -1.74 -16.10 -28.48
N THR A 320 -2.31 -15.21 -29.29
CA THR A 320 -1.98 -13.77 -29.22
C THR A 320 -2.72 -13.12 -28.05
N PHE A 321 -2.20 -11.99 -27.56
CA PHE A 321 -2.83 -11.23 -26.46
C PHE A 321 -4.31 -10.92 -26.76
N ASN A 322 -4.60 -10.33 -27.93
CA ASN A 322 -5.97 -9.97 -28.31
C ASN A 322 -6.88 -11.20 -28.42
N ALA A 323 -6.37 -12.33 -28.94
CA ALA A 323 -7.17 -13.55 -29.06
C ALA A 323 -7.50 -14.14 -27.68
N ALA A 324 -6.56 -14.14 -26.74
CA ALA A 324 -6.81 -14.60 -25.38
C ALA A 324 -7.78 -13.69 -24.63
N VAL A 325 -7.62 -12.37 -24.72
CA VAL A 325 -8.56 -11.41 -24.10
C VAL A 325 -9.98 -11.60 -24.64
N LYS A 326 -10.14 -11.73 -25.96
CA LYS A 326 -11.44 -12.00 -26.58
C LYS A 326 -12.09 -13.27 -26.03
N LYS A 327 -11.35 -14.38 -26.00
CA LYS A 327 -11.86 -15.66 -25.47
C LYS A 327 -12.18 -15.60 -23.97
N LEU A 328 -11.40 -14.85 -23.18
CA LEU A 328 -11.69 -14.63 -21.75
C LEU A 328 -13.01 -13.88 -21.57
N VAL A 329 -13.26 -12.84 -22.36
CA VAL A 329 -14.50 -12.07 -22.32
C VAL A 329 -15.69 -12.93 -22.75
N GLU A 330 -15.56 -13.71 -23.83
CA GLU A 330 -16.58 -14.66 -24.28
C GLU A 330 -16.90 -15.69 -23.19
N TYR A 331 -15.88 -16.29 -22.59
CA TYR A 331 -16.05 -17.25 -21.49
C TYR A 331 -16.74 -16.63 -20.27
N GLN A 332 -16.36 -15.41 -19.90
CA GLN A 332 -16.95 -14.70 -18.78
C GLN A 332 -18.43 -14.34 -19.04
N LEU A 333 -18.81 -14.02 -20.28
CA LEU A 333 -20.18 -13.77 -20.69
C LEU A 333 -21.05 -15.05 -20.71
N GLU A 334 -20.45 -16.20 -20.99
CA GLU A 334 -21.16 -17.49 -21.06
C GLU A 334 -21.34 -18.15 -19.69
N LYS A 335 -20.40 -17.92 -18.76
CA LYS A 335 -20.31 -18.65 -17.48
C LYS A 335 -20.54 -17.80 -16.23
N GLY A 336 -20.41 -16.47 -16.33
CA GLY A 336 -20.73 -15.52 -15.27
C GLY A 336 -22.14 -14.98 -15.39
#